data_AF-A0A536ZF35-F1
#
_entry.id   AF-A0A536ZF35-F1
#
_cell.length_a   1.000
_cell.length_b   1.000
_cell.length_c   1.000
_cell.angle_alpha   90.00
_cell.angle_beta   90.00
_cell.angle_gamma   90.00
#
_symmetry.space_group_name_H-M   'P 1'
#
loop_
_entity.id
_entity.type
_entity.pdbx_description
1 polymer ?
#
loop_
_entity_poly.entity_id
_entity_poly.type
_entity_poly.pdbx_seq_one_letter_code
_entity_poly.pdbx_strand_id
1 'polypeptide(L)' 'MTRHLEELAPPRARDGLALVRQGREGTYWQAADGLIVRLAAREADPDAEATQRELLMLACRDAGGQ' A
#
# COMPACT_ATOMS: atom_id res chain seq x y z
N MET A 1 7.15 36.86 -7.43
CA MET A 1 8.22 35.97 -6.95
C MET A 1 7.77 34.53 -7.25
N THR A 2 7.99 34.09 -8.48
CA THR A 2 7.49 32.83 -9.02
C THR A 2 8.47 31.72 -8.63
N ARG A 3 8.04 30.86 -7.69
CA ARG A 3 8.78 29.68 -7.26
C ARG A 3 8.75 28.68 -8.41
N HIS A 4 9.87 28.56 -9.13
CA HIS A 4 10.04 27.50 -10.12
C HIS A 4 9.94 26.16 -9.38
N LEU A 5 8.87 25.40 -9.64
CA LEU A 5 8.89 23.96 -9.39
C LEU A 5 9.98 23.42 -10.32
N GLU A 6 11.14 23.11 -9.76
CA GLU A 6 12.15 22.32 -10.47
C GLU A 6 11.44 21.09 -11.02
N GLU A 7 11.55 20.90 -12.33
CA GLU A 7 10.94 19.79 -13.05
C GLU A 7 11.43 18.50 -12.39
N LEU A 8 10.51 17.80 -11.72
CA LEU A 8 10.84 16.55 -11.03
C LEU A 8 11.42 15.60 -12.07
N ALA A 9 12.64 15.12 -11.82
CA ALA A 9 13.28 14.14 -12.68
C ALA A 9 12.30 12.97 -12.95
N PRO A 10 12.28 12.43 -14.17
CA PRO A 10 11.34 11.38 -14.53
C PRO A 10 11.45 10.20 -13.55
N PRO A 11 10.31 9.55 -13.19
CA PRO A 11 10.31 8.44 -12.26
C PRO A 11 11.30 7.37 -12.73
N ARG A 12 12.25 7.00 -11.86
CA ARG A 12 13.31 6.04 -12.19
C ARG A 12 12.70 4.73 -12.67
N ALA A 13 13.27 4.20 -13.76
CA ALA A 13 12.95 2.85 -14.21
C ALA A 13 13.26 1.83 -13.10
N ARG A 14 12.41 0.80 -13.00
CA ARG A 14 12.50 -0.23 -11.95
C ARG A 14 13.84 -0.97 -11.97
N ASP A 15 14.49 -1.07 -13.13
CA ASP A 15 15.80 -1.70 -13.31
C ASP A 15 16.93 -0.99 -12.53
N GLY A 16 16.74 0.28 -12.16
CA GLY A 16 17.69 1.05 -11.35
C GLY A 16 17.53 0.86 -9.83
N LEU A 17 16.68 -0.06 -9.39
CA LEU A 17 16.33 -0.25 -7.98
C LEU A 17 16.74 -1.64 -7.48
N ALA A 18 17.60 -1.68 -6.47
CA ALA A 18 17.98 -2.91 -5.78
C ALA A 18 17.02 -3.20 -4.61
N LEU A 19 16.57 -4.45 -4.46
CA LEU A 19 15.76 -4.86 -3.30
C LEU A 19 16.60 -4.82 -2.02
N VAL A 20 16.14 -4.08 -1.02
CA VAL A 20 16.83 -3.94 0.28
C VAL A 20 16.13 -4.71 1.38
N ARG A 21 14.79 -4.68 1.40
CA ARG A 21 13.98 -5.35 2.42
C ARG A 21 12.61 -5.69 1.88
N GLN A 22 12.11 -6.86 2.25
CA GLN A 22 10.71 -7.22 2.11
C GLN A 22 10.17 -7.63 3.49
N GLY A 23 9.05 -7.07 3.91
CA GLY A 23 8.46 -7.35 5.22
C GLY A 23 6.97 -7.03 5.28
N ARG A 24 6.38 -7.25 6.46
CA ARG A 24 4.94 -7.04 6.71
C ARG A 24 4.47 -5.62 6.39
N GLU A 25 5.33 -4.64 6.61
CA GLU A 25 5.02 -3.22 6.38
C GLU A 25 5.15 -2.80 4.90
N GLY A 26 5.73 -3.65 4.06
CA GLY A 26 5.93 -3.38 2.64
C GLY A 26 7.28 -3.84 2.10
N THR A 27 7.54 -3.44 0.86
CA THR A 27 8.76 -3.78 0.14
C THR A 27 9.56 -2.50 -0.13
N TYR A 28 10.86 -2.58 0.09
CA TYR A 28 11.80 -1.45 0.05
C TYR A 28 12.85 -1.71 -1.02
N TRP A 29 13.03 -0.72 -1.89
CA TRP A 29 14.10 -0.72 -2.88
C TRP A 29 14.94 0.53 -2.77
N GLN A 30 16.21 0.42 -3.16
CA GLN A 30 17.16 1.52 -3.13
C GLN A 30 17.78 1.75 -4.50
N ALA A 31 17.82 3.00 -4.91
CA ALA A 31 18.56 3.43 -6.10
C ALA A 31 20.04 3.64 -5.78
N ALA A 32 20.89 3.68 -6.81
CA ALA A 32 22.33 3.84 -6.66
C ALA A 32 22.77 5.17 -5.98
N ASP A 33 21.92 6.20 -6.01
CA ASP A 33 22.16 7.49 -5.33
C ASP A 33 21.71 7.49 -3.87
N GLY A 34 21.22 6.36 -3.36
CA GLY A 34 20.75 6.20 -2.00
C GLY A 34 19.27 6.48 -1.78
N LEU A 35 18.50 6.92 -2.79
CA LEU A 35 17.05 7.09 -2.66
C LEU A 35 16.37 5.76 -2.33
N ILE A 36 15.52 5.75 -1.30
CA ILE A 36 14.73 4.58 -0.91
C ILE A 36 13.26 4.78 -1.31
N VAL A 37 12.73 3.84 -2.09
CA VAL A 37 11.32 3.75 -2.44
C VAL A 37 10.68 2.62 -1.64
N ARG A 38 9.58 2.91 -0.94
CA ARG A 38 8.78 1.91 -0.23
C ARG A 38 7.43 1.75 -0.93
N LEU A 39 7.12 0.54 -1.38
CA LEU A 39 5.74 0.14 -1.66
C LEU A 39 5.14 -0.41 -0.36
N ALA A 40 4.23 0.35 0.24
CA ALA A 40 3.54 -0.08 1.45
C ALA A 40 2.78 -1.39 1.19
N ALA A 41 2.77 -2.28 2.18
CA ALA A 41 1.85 -3.41 2.15
C ALA A 41 0.41 -2.88 2.11
N ARG A 42 -0.50 -3.62 1.46
CA ARG A 42 -1.92 -3.27 1.47
C ARG A 42 -2.37 -3.19 2.92
N GLU A 43 -2.97 -2.07 3.31
CA GLU A 43 -3.60 -1.93 4.61
C GLU A 43 -4.75 -2.94 4.67
N ALA A 44 -4.51 -4.06 5.35
CA ALA A 44 -5.55 -4.97 5.79
C ALA A 44 -5.84 -4.57 7.23
N ASP A 45 -7.04 -4.05 7.46
CA ASP A 45 -7.57 -3.87 8.82
C ASP A 45 -8.35 -5.15 9.17
N PRO A 46 -7.74 -6.10 9.89
CA PRO A 46 -8.36 -7.38 10.18
C PRO A 46 -9.61 -7.24 11.06
N ASP A 47 -9.69 -6.19 11.88
CA ASP A 47 -10.86 -5.92 12.73
C ASP A 47 -12.02 -5.39 11.90
N ALA A 48 -11.75 -4.50 10.94
CA ALA A 48 -12.77 -4.03 9.99
C ALA A 48 -13.28 -5.17 9.10
N GLU A 49 -12.39 -6.03 8.59
CA GLU A 49 -12.77 -7.19 7.77
C GLU A 49 -13.59 -8.22 8.57
N ALA A 50 -13.20 -8.51 9.82
CA ALA A 50 -13.95 -9.38 10.72
C ALA A 50 -15.36 -8.81 10.99
N THR A 51 -15.44 -7.52 11.33
CA THR A 51 -16.71 -6.82 11.57
C THR A 51 -17.62 -6.86 10.34
N GLN A 52 -17.08 -6.55 9.16
CA GLN A 52 -17.83 -6.61 7.90
C GLN A 52 -18.35 -8.03 7.61
N ARG A 53 -17.55 -9.06 7.90
CA ARG A 53 -17.95 -10.45 7.72
C ARG A 53 -19.09 -10.85 8.67
N GLU A 54 -19.02 -10.43 9.93
CA GLU A 54 -20.09 -10.68 10.91
C GLU A 54 -21.40 -9.99 10.51
N LEU A 55 -21.33 -8.73 10.08
CA LEU A 55 -22.51 -7.98 9.59
C LEU A 55 -23.11 -8.63 8.35
N LEU A 56 -22.29 -9.10 7.41
CA LEU A 56 -22.75 -9.83 6.23
C LEU A 56 -23.48 -11.12 6.62
N MET A 57 -22.91 -11.90 7.53
CA MET A 57 -23.53 -13.14 8.02
C MET A 57 -24.87 -12.88 8.73
N LEU A 58 -24.97 -11.77 9.47
CA LEU A 58 -26.22 -11.34 10.09
C LEU A 58 -27.27 -10.99 9.03
N ALA A 59 -26.91 -10.19 8.03
CA ALA A 59 -27.82 -9.81 6.94
C ALA A 59 -28.31 -11.02 6.13
N CYS A 60 -27.44 -12.01 5.90
CA CYS A 60 -27.82 -13.25 5.23
C CYS A 60 -28.82 -14.10 6.06
N ARG A 61 -28.69 -14.11 7.39
CA ARG A 61 -29.66 -14.80 8.27
C ARG A 61 -31.01 -14.11 8.27
N ASP A 62 -31.01 -12.78 8.43
CA ASP A 62 -32.23 -11.96 8.40
C ASP A 62 -32.99 -12.13 7.08
N ALA A 63 -32.30 -12.06 5.95
CA ALA A 63 -32.89 -12.30 4.63
C ALA A 63 -33.40 -13.74 4.43
N GLY A 64 -32.86 -14.71 5.19
CA GLY A 64 -33.28 -16.10 5.21
C GLY A 64 -34.50 -16.40 6.10
N GLY A 65 -35.00 -15.41 6.85
CA GLY A 65 -36.17 -15.55 7.72
C GLY A 65 -35.91 -16.31 9.03
N GLN A 66 -34.67 -16.31 9.52
CA GLN A 66 -34.26 -16.95 10.77
C GLN A 66 -33.87 -15.93 11.86
#